data_AF-A0A6A6K2Y7-F1
#
_entry.id   AF-A0A6A6K2Y7-F1
#
_cell.length_a   1.000
_cell.length_b   1.000
_cell.length_c   1.000
_cell.angle_alpha   90.00
_cell.angle_beta   90.00
_cell.angle_gamma   90.00
#
_symmetry.space_group_name_H-M   'P 1'
#
loop_
_entity.id
_entity.type
_entity.pdbx_description
1 polymer ?
#
loop_
_entity_poly.entity_id
_entity_poly.type
_entity_poly.pdbx_seq_one_letter_code
_entity_poly.pdbx_strand_id
1 'polypeptide(L)'
;MLCFGCQDLAFCPYGEYWRQVKKVCVLELLSRKGANFEFVRKEETAKLVEVALCMRCFTGKVKKASKELHGFLDQVIEEHQVSKSQDKDIVDILLQIEKNGMLTVDFTRESMKAVLMRLLNVTAMIEIKKYREAAMIEIEVLQQLGKHDKGRNRCVQIRNWFDYRNHICIVFEKLGPSLYDFLRKNNYRSFPIDLVREIGGQLLECVAFMHDLRLIHTDLKPENILLVSPDYVRVPDYKGLSRSPKEGSYVKRVPKSSAIKVIDFGSTTYERQDQNYIVSTRHYRAPEVILGLGWSYPCDIWSVGCILVELCTGEALFQTHENLEHLAMMERVLGPLPQHMLKRVDRHAEKYIRRGRLDWPEGATSRESIKAVTKLPRLQHVDHSAGDLIHLLQGLLRYDPSDRLTAREALRLPFFTRDQLRR
;
A
#
# COMPACT_ATOMS: atom_id res chain seq x y z
N MET A 1 -23.63 15.83 7.49
CA MET A 1 -24.98 15.70 6.90
C MET A 1 -25.37 17.05 6.34
N LEU A 2 -25.51 17.12 5.01
CA LEU A 2 -26.13 18.20 4.24
C LEU A 2 -26.27 17.62 2.83
N CYS A 3 -27.48 17.60 2.27
CA CYS A 3 -27.79 16.87 1.03
C CYS A 3 -28.88 17.60 0.24
N PHE A 4 -28.69 17.79 -1.07
CA PHE A 4 -29.68 17.44 -2.10
C PHE A 4 -29.06 17.51 -3.52
N GLY A 5 -29.65 16.83 -4.49
CA GLY A 5 -29.41 17.06 -5.93
C GLY A 5 -28.26 16.31 -6.62
N CYS A 6 -27.14 16.02 -5.95
CA CYS A 6 -25.99 15.36 -6.59
C CYS A 6 -26.03 13.83 -6.44
N GLN A 7 -26.13 13.08 -7.54
CA GLN A 7 -26.08 11.61 -7.54
C GLN A 7 -24.64 11.02 -7.48
N ASP A 8 -23.61 11.87 -7.61
CA ASP A 8 -22.24 11.47 -7.97
C ASP A 8 -21.14 11.83 -6.94
N LEU A 9 -21.47 11.92 -5.63
CA LEU A 9 -20.44 12.04 -4.59
C LEU A 9 -20.10 10.67 -3.96
N ALA A 10 -19.02 10.06 -4.43
CA ALA A 10 -18.39 8.93 -3.76
C ALA A 10 -17.47 9.43 -2.63
N PHE A 11 -17.94 9.34 -1.38
CA PHE A 11 -17.07 9.54 -0.21
C PHE A 11 -16.21 8.29 0.01
N CYS A 12 -14.90 8.40 -0.23
CA CYS A 12 -13.95 7.40 0.26
C CYS A 12 -13.63 7.70 1.74
N PRO A 13 -14.01 6.85 2.71
CA PRO A 13 -13.49 6.96 4.07
C PRO A 13 -12.01 6.58 4.07
N TYR A 14 -11.17 7.36 4.77
CA TYR A 14 -9.71 7.27 4.67
C TYR A 14 -9.15 5.97 5.27
N GLY A 15 -9.04 4.94 4.43
CA GLY A 15 -8.26 3.72 4.64
C GLY A 15 -8.86 2.68 5.59
N GLU A 16 -8.57 1.40 5.28
CA GLU A 16 -8.68 0.31 6.27
C GLU A 16 -7.77 0.57 7.49
N TYR A 17 -6.70 1.35 7.29
CA TYR A 17 -5.78 1.80 8.33
C TYR A 17 -6.47 2.52 9.50
N TRP A 18 -7.61 3.20 9.34
CA TRP A 18 -8.34 3.78 10.49
C TRP A 18 -8.79 2.70 11.51
N ARG A 19 -9.06 1.48 11.06
CA ARG A 19 -9.32 0.32 11.95
C ARG A 19 -8.03 -0.20 12.60
N GLN A 20 -6.87 0.00 11.95
CA GLN A 20 -5.55 -0.33 12.51
C GLN A 20 -5.04 0.75 13.47
N VAL A 21 -5.35 2.04 13.29
CA VAL A 21 -5.05 3.11 14.27
C VAL A 21 -5.76 2.84 15.59
N LYS A 22 -7.03 2.38 15.56
CA LYS A 22 -7.74 1.85 16.74
C LYS A 22 -7.16 0.51 17.29
N LYS A 23 -6.05 0.02 16.72
CA LYS A 23 -5.25 -1.14 17.15
C LYS A 23 -3.74 -0.80 17.25
N VAL A 24 -3.39 0.49 17.18
CA VAL A 24 -2.03 1.03 17.33
C VAL A 24 -1.97 2.09 18.46
N CYS A 25 -3.10 2.70 18.83
CA CYS A 25 -3.24 3.58 20.00
C CYS A 25 -3.63 2.84 21.31
N VAL A 26 -3.52 1.50 21.35
CA VAL A 26 -4.36 0.62 22.19
C VAL A 26 -3.66 -0.43 23.09
N LEU A 27 -2.41 -0.92 23.00
CA LEU A 27 -1.45 -1.34 21.96
C LEU A 27 -1.35 -0.62 20.61
N GLU A 28 -0.15 -0.25 20.11
CA GLU A 28 1.19 -0.44 20.67
C GLU A 28 1.65 0.71 21.61
N LEU A 29 0.95 1.87 21.69
CA LEU A 29 1.23 2.92 22.70
C LEU A 29 0.94 2.49 24.16
N LEU A 30 0.03 1.52 24.32
CA LEU A 30 -0.25 0.82 25.58
C LEU A 30 0.17 -0.65 25.41
N SER A 31 1.45 -0.89 25.09
CA SER A 31 1.96 -2.24 24.83
C SER A 31 3.29 -2.50 25.52
N ARG A 32 3.38 -3.74 25.98
CA ARG A 32 4.34 -4.26 26.96
C ARG A 32 5.60 -4.79 26.29
N LYS A 33 6.11 -4.07 25.28
CA LYS A 33 7.25 -4.52 24.46
C LYS A 33 8.51 -3.69 24.71
N GLY A 34 9.26 -4.07 25.74
CA GLY A 34 10.71 -3.83 25.79
C GLY A 34 11.18 -3.12 27.05
N ALA A 35 11.85 -3.88 27.93
CA ALA A 35 12.48 -3.38 29.15
C ALA A 35 13.55 -2.28 28.93
N ASN A 36 14.32 -2.34 27.84
CA ASN A 36 15.57 -1.59 27.63
C ASN A 36 15.48 -0.05 27.59
N PHE A 37 14.30 0.56 27.76
CA PHE A 37 14.12 2.02 27.78
C PHE A 37 13.31 2.52 28.98
N GLU A 38 13.13 1.72 30.04
CA GLU A 38 12.29 2.10 31.21
C GLU A 38 12.69 3.45 31.85
N PHE A 39 14.00 3.74 31.96
CA PHE A 39 14.48 5.00 32.52
C PHE A 39 14.08 6.22 31.66
N VAL A 40 14.37 6.17 30.35
CA VAL A 40 14.01 7.23 29.40
C VAL A 40 12.50 7.44 29.34
N ARG A 41 11.71 6.35 29.38
CA ARG A 41 10.24 6.43 29.46
C ARG A 41 9.77 7.16 30.72
N LYS A 42 10.38 6.91 31.89
CA LYS A 42 10.03 7.62 33.14
C LYS A 42 10.39 9.11 33.06
N GLU A 43 11.58 9.44 32.56
CA GLU A 43 12.07 10.83 32.48
C GLU A 43 11.20 11.69 31.54
N GLU A 44 10.93 11.20 30.33
CA GLU A 44 10.06 11.94 29.39
C GLU A 44 8.58 11.93 29.82
N THR A 45 8.09 10.88 30.49
CA THR A 45 6.74 10.90 31.08
C THR A 45 6.64 11.97 32.17
N ALA A 46 7.66 12.14 33.02
CA ALA A 46 7.68 13.19 34.04
C ALA A 46 7.63 14.60 33.41
N LYS A 47 8.48 14.88 32.42
CA LYS A 47 8.47 16.15 31.65
C LYS A 47 7.12 16.40 30.97
N LEU A 48 6.51 15.37 30.39
CA LEU A 48 5.19 15.46 29.75
C LEU A 48 4.07 15.73 30.77
N VAL A 49 4.13 15.17 31.97
CA VAL A 49 3.18 15.47 33.07
C VAL A 49 3.33 16.90 33.56
N GLU A 50 4.57 17.39 33.74
CA GLU A 50 4.86 18.77 34.16
C GLU A 50 4.33 19.79 33.13
N VAL A 51 4.63 19.59 31.84
CA VAL A 51 4.10 20.39 30.72
C VAL A 51 2.57 20.28 30.61
N ALA A 52 1.97 19.12 30.95
CA ALA A 52 0.53 18.94 30.96
C ALA A 52 -0.17 19.74 32.05
N LEU A 53 0.45 19.87 33.23
CA LEU A 53 -0.09 20.59 34.40
C LEU A 53 0.00 22.11 34.25
N CYS A 54 1.07 22.65 33.65
CA CYS A 54 1.24 24.10 33.49
C CYS A 54 0.21 24.75 32.53
N MET A 55 -0.26 24.05 31.50
CA MET A 55 -1.05 24.64 30.42
C MET A 55 -2.57 24.71 30.71
N ARG A 56 -3.00 25.72 31.50
CA ARG A 56 -4.40 26.04 31.82
C ARG A 56 -5.23 26.63 30.65
N CYS A 57 -5.46 25.89 29.56
CA CYS A 57 -6.34 26.33 28.46
C CYS A 57 -7.24 25.22 27.87
N PHE A 58 -8.32 25.65 27.19
CA PHE A 58 -9.31 24.85 26.44
C PHE A 58 -10.45 24.13 27.21
N THR A 59 -11.04 24.81 28.19
CA THR A 59 -12.48 24.63 28.48
C THR A 59 -13.31 25.11 27.27
N GLY A 60 -13.87 24.19 26.49
CA GLY A 60 -14.47 24.56 25.19
C GLY A 60 -15.44 23.55 24.57
N LYS A 61 -15.00 22.85 23.52
CA LYS A 61 -15.90 22.29 22.48
C LYS A 61 -15.99 20.75 22.39
N VAL A 62 -15.49 20.00 23.37
CA VAL A 62 -15.52 18.52 23.37
C VAL A 62 -16.30 17.98 24.59
N LYS A 63 -17.63 18.18 24.62
CA LYS A 63 -18.48 17.68 25.73
C LYS A 63 -19.13 16.31 25.51
N LYS A 64 -19.42 15.89 24.26
CA LYS A 64 -20.13 14.62 24.02
C LYS A 64 -19.20 13.40 23.93
N ALA A 65 -18.15 13.46 23.12
CA ALA A 65 -17.14 12.38 23.04
C ALA A 65 -16.39 12.16 24.37
N SER A 66 -16.32 13.18 25.23
CA SER A 66 -15.65 13.12 26.52
C SER A 66 -16.19 11.99 27.42
N LYS A 67 -17.51 11.82 27.56
CA LYS A 67 -18.08 10.85 28.52
C LYS A 67 -17.77 9.39 28.15
N GLU A 68 -17.87 9.05 26.86
CA GLU A 68 -17.52 7.72 26.36
C GLU A 68 -16.01 7.46 26.47
N LEU A 69 -15.18 8.47 26.20
CA LEU A 69 -13.73 8.35 26.33
C LEU A 69 -13.26 8.24 27.80
N HIS A 70 -13.90 8.93 28.75
CA HIS A 70 -13.60 8.74 30.18
C HIS A 70 -13.96 7.32 30.63
N GLY A 71 -15.14 6.80 30.25
CA GLY A 71 -15.54 5.43 30.58
C GLY A 71 -14.60 4.37 29.99
N PHE A 72 -14.09 4.59 28.77
CA PHE A 72 -13.04 3.75 28.19
C PHE A 72 -11.71 3.84 28.95
N LEU A 73 -11.28 5.04 29.35
CA LEU A 73 -10.06 5.21 30.14
C LEU A 73 -10.19 4.61 31.55
N ASP A 74 -11.37 4.67 32.17
CA ASP A 74 -11.68 3.99 33.43
C ASP A 74 -11.51 2.47 33.30
N GLN A 75 -12.07 1.86 32.25
CA GLN A 75 -11.89 0.43 31.96
C GLN A 75 -10.41 0.07 31.75
N VAL A 76 -9.67 0.85 30.95
CA VAL A 76 -8.23 0.61 30.71
C VAL A 76 -7.42 0.70 32.01
N ILE A 77 -7.71 1.66 32.87
CA ILE A 77 -7.06 1.81 34.19
C ILE A 77 -7.36 0.59 35.08
N GLU A 78 -8.61 0.12 35.12
CA GLU A 78 -9.01 -1.03 35.93
C GLU A 78 -8.41 -2.35 35.44
N GLU A 79 -8.35 -2.58 34.13
CA GLU A 79 -7.68 -3.75 33.54
C GLU A 79 -6.18 -3.80 33.90
N HIS A 80 -5.51 -2.64 34.00
CA HIS A 80 -4.10 -2.56 34.40
C HIS A 80 -3.92 -2.72 35.92
N GLN A 81 -4.85 -2.22 36.75
CA GLN A 81 -4.80 -2.46 38.21
C GLN A 81 -4.84 -3.94 38.60
N VAL A 82 -5.46 -4.80 37.78
CA VAL A 82 -5.55 -6.25 38.02
C VAL A 82 -4.36 -7.03 37.39
N SER A 83 -3.64 -6.45 36.44
CA SER A 83 -2.65 -7.15 35.60
C SER A 83 -1.24 -7.16 36.22
N LYS A 84 -0.80 -8.31 36.75
CA LYS A 84 0.58 -8.51 37.26
C LYS A 84 1.60 -8.76 36.14
N SER A 85 1.84 -7.77 35.27
CA SER A 85 2.88 -7.89 34.24
C SER A 85 4.29 -7.58 34.76
N GLN A 86 5.31 -8.10 34.05
CA GLN A 86 6.71 -7.72 34.27
C GLN A 86 7.11 -6.52 33.39
N ASP A 87 6.67 -6.49 32.14
CA ASP A 87 6.79 -5.31 31.26
C ASP A 87 5.70 -4.29 31.61
N LYS A 88 6.12 -3.11 32.06
CA LYS A 88 5.23 -1.97 32.41
C LYS A 88 5.07 -1.01 31.24
N ASP A 89 3.83 -0.63 30.95
CA ASP A 89 3.52 0.47 30.04
C ASP A 89 3.27 1.80 30.77
N ILE A 90 2.78 2.81 30.06
CA ILE A 90 2.57 4.15 30.60
C ILE A 90 1.43 4.21 31.63
N VAL A 91 0.40 3.35 31.54
CA VAL A 91 -0.67 3.29 32.54
C VAL A 91 -0.15 2.65 33.82
N ASP A 92 0.66 1.58 33.71
CA ASP A 92 1.33 0.97 34.87
C ASP A 92 2.26 1.96 35.60
N ILE A 93 2.99 2.79 34.84
CA ILE A 93 3.87 3.83 35.40
C ILE A 93 3.06 4.91 36.12
N LEU A 94 1.97 5.42 35.51
CA LEU A 94 1.11 6.43 36.13
C LEU A 94 0.37 5.89 37.37
N LEU A 95 -0.07 4.63 37.36
CA LEU A 95 -0.63 3.93 38.51
C LEU A 95 0.38 3.74 39.64
N GLN A 96 1.66 3.51 39.32
CA GLN A 96 2.71 3.45 40.33
C GLN A 96 3.01 4.84 40.92
N ILE A 97 2.95 5.90 40.12
CA ILE A 97 3.12 7.29 40.60
C ILE A 97 1.98 7.70 41.54
N GLU A 98 0.72 7.38 41.19
CA GLU A 98 -0.47 7.55 42.06
C GLU A 98 -0.29 6.82 43.40
N LYS A 99 0.06 5.52 43.36
CA LYS A 99 0.19 4.69 44.58
C LYS A 99 1.37 5.04 45.47
N ASN A 100 2.48 5.50 44.90
CA ASN A 100 3.71 5.76 45.65
C ASN A 100 3.84 7.22 46.14
N GLY A 101 2.92 8.12 45.78
CA GLY A 101 2.99 9.53 46.20
C GLY A 101 4.25 10.27 45.74
N MET A 102 4.83 9.88 44.60
CA MET A 102 6.16 10.35 44.16
C MET A 102 6.17 11.75 43.55
N LEU A 103 5.02 12.44 43.52
CA LEU A 103 4.89 13.82 43.05
C LEU A 103 4.50 14.73 44.23
N THR A 104 4.97 15.97 44.21
CA THR A 104 4.67 17.02 45.21
C THR A 104 3.26 17.60 45.09
N VAL A 105 2.37 16.92 44.36
CA VAL A 105 0.97 17.30 44.05
C VAL A 105 0.12 16.04 43.93
N ASP A 106 -1.13 16.11 44.38
CA ASP A 106 -2.06 14.97 44.41
C ASP A 106 -2.36 14.40 43.01
N PHE A 107 -1.66 13.32 42.67
CA PHE A 107 -1.79 12.65 41.38
C PHE A 107 -2.92 11.61 41.39
N THR A 108 -4.16 12.09 41.33
CA THR A 108 -5.38 11.27 41.34
C THR A 108 -5.67 10.56 40.01
N ARG A 109 -6.52 9.52 40.04
CA ARG A 109 -7.14 8.88 38.86
C ARG A 109 -7.76 9.85 37.86
N GLU A 110 -8.30 11.01 38.28
CA GLU A 110 -8.77 12.06 37.36
C GLU A 110 -7.61 12.84 36.72
N SER A 111 -6.54 13.12 37.48
CA SER A 111 -5.27 13.65 36.96
C SER A 111 -4.67 12.69 35.91
N MET A 112 -4.76 11.38 36.14
CA MET A 112 -4.33 10.34 35.20
C MET A 112 -5.17 10.33 33.92
N LYS A 113 -6.51 10.42 34.00
CA LYS A 113 -7.38 10.58 32.83
C LYS A 113 -7.04 11.83 32.03
N ALA A 114 -6.75 12.95 32.69
CA ALA A 114 -6.35 14.19 32.02
C ALA A 114 -5.04 14.02 31.24
N VAL A 115 -4.03 13.35 31.82
CA VAL A 115 -2.77 13.00 31.14
C VAL A 115 -3.02 12.07 29.95
N LEU A 116 -3.76 10.97 30.14
CA LEU A 116 -4.03 9.99 29.07
C LEU A 116 -4.85 10.60 27.92
N MET A 117 -5.90 11.38 28.20
CA MET A 117 -6.61 12.15 27.17
C MET A 117 -5.69 13.15 26.46
N ARG A 118 -4.75 13.79 27.17
CA ARG A 118 -3.82 14.75 26.55
C ARG A 118 -2.84 14.05 25.61
N LEU A 119 -2.33 12.88 25.97
CA LEU A 119 -1.49 12.04 25.12
C LEU A 119 -2.24 11.53 23.87
N LEU A 120 -3.48 11.06 24.04
CA LEU A 120 -4.34 10.65 22.92
C LEU A 120 -4.64 11.84 21.97
N ASN A 121 -4.96 13.01 22.51
CA ASN A 121 -5.18 14.23 21.72
C ASN A 121 -3.91 14.67 20.98
N VAL A 122 -2.73 14.64 21.62
CA VAL A 122 -1.45 14.97 20.98
C VAL A 122 -1.13 13.98 19.86
N THR A 123 -1.32 12.68 20.07
CA THR A 123 -1.12 11.64 19.05
C THR A 123 -2.04 11.88 17.85
N ALA A 124 -3.34 12.09 18.10
CA ALA A 124 -4.32 12.40 17.04
C ALA A 124 -3.97 13.69 16.28
N MET A 125 -3.48 14.74 16.97
CA MET A 125 -3.03 15.97 16.32
C MET A 125 -1.76 15.78 15.49
N ILE A 126 -0.81 14.96 15.94
CA ILE A 126 0.40 14.62 15.17
C ILE A 126 0.04 13.81 13.93
N GLU A 127 -0.86 12.84 14.04
CA GLU A 127 -1.37 12.09 12.88
C GLU A 127 -2.12 12.99 11.91
N ILE A 128 -3.04 13.85 12.37
CA ILE A 128 -3.74 14.82 11.52
C ILE A 128 -2.75 15.74 10.79
N LYS A 129 -1.65 16.17 11.43
CA LYS A 129 -0.58 16.91 10.74
C LYS A 129 0.08 16.07 9.66
N LYS A 130 0.52 14.84 9.96
CA LYS A 130 1.16 13.94 8.98
C LYS A 130 0.26 13.63 7.78
N TYR A 131 -1.03 13.36 7.99
CA TYR A 131 -1.97 13.13 6.88
C TYR A 131 -2.18 14.38 6.02
N ARG A 132 -2.17 15.58 6.62
CA ARG A 132 -2.23 16.86 5.88
C ARG A 132 -0.94 17.12 5.10
N GLU A 133 0.22 16.86 5.70
CA GLU A 133 1.53 16.97 5.05
C GLU A 133 1.61 16.04 3.83
N ALA A 134 1.21 14.77 3.98
CA ALA A 134 1.12 13.82 2.88
C ALA A 134 0.14 14.26 1.77
N ALA A 135 -1.06 14.72 2.13
CA ALA A 135 -2.04 15.21 1.16
C ALA A 135 -1.57 16.48 0.42
N MET A 136 -0.79 17.36 1.06
CA MET A 136 -0.20 18.53 0.40
C MET A 136 0.93 18.13 -0.57
N ILE A 137 1.73 17.12 -0.23
CA ILE A 137 2.72 16.53 -1.15
C ILE A 137 2.03 15.89 -2.36
N GLU A 138 0.94 15.14 -2.16
CA GLU A 138 0.14 14.59 -3.25
C GLU A 138 -0.43 15.70 -4.15
N ILE A 139 -0.97 16.77 -3.59
CA ILE A 139 -1.43 17.94 -4.34
C ILE A 139 -0.31 18.57 -5.17
N GLU A 140 0.91 18.68 -4.63
CA GLU A 140 2.05 19.20 -5.37
C GLU A 140 2.41 18.29 -6.55
N VAL A 141 2.51 16.98 -6.33
CA VAL A 141 2.78 15.98 -7.38
C VAL A 141 1.71 16.03 -8.47
N LEU A 142 0.43 16.04 -8.11
CA LEU A 142 -0.69 16.16 -9.05
C LEU A 142 -0.64 17.46 -9.86
N GLN A 143 -0.26 18.59 -9.24
CA GLN A 143 -0.06 19.84 -9.96
C GLN A 143 1.15 19.81 -10.89
N GLN A 144 2.26 19.15 -10.51
CA GLN A 144 3.42 18.99 -11.39
C GLN A 144 3.09 18.12 -12.60
N LEU A 145 2.37 17.01 -12.40
CA LEU A 145 1.88 16.15 -13.48
C LEU A 145 0.95 16.93 -14.43
N GLY A 146 -0.04 17.64 -13.88
CA GLY A 146 -0.97 18.46 -14.66
C GLY A 146 -0.30 19.59 -15.46
N LYS A 147 0.76 20.22 -14.94
CA LYS A 147 1.54 21.25 -15.65
C LYS A 147 2.33 20.71 -16.85
N HIS A 148 2.76 19.45 -16.80
CA HIS A 148 3.63 18.83 -17.81
C HIS A 148 2.89 17.88 -18.77
N ASP A 149 1.63 17.54 -18.48
CA ASP A 149 0.80 16.69 -19.35
C ASP A 149 0.37 17.46 -20.61
N LYS A 150 1.10 17.23 -21.71
CA LYS A 150 0.85 17.83 -23.04
C LYS A 150 -0.35 17.18 -23.75
N GLY A 151 -1.51 17.14 -23.09
CA GLY A 151 -2.76 16.60 -23.61
C GLY A 151 -2.81 15.06 -23.73
N ARG A 152 -1.88 14.34 -23.08
CA ARG A 152 -1.78 12.88 -23.11
C ARG A 152 -2.66 12.21 -22.04
N ASN A 153 -3.02 12.93 -20.98
CA ASN A 153 -4.10 12.62 -20.05
C ASN A 153 -3.95 11.27 -19.31
N ARG A 154 -2.73 10.80 -19.02
CA ARG A 154 -2.48 9.44 -18.47
C ARG A 154 -2.49 9.36 -16.94
N CYS A 155 -2.22 10.47 -16.27
CA CYS A 155 -2.47 10.62 -14.83
C CYS A 155 -3.90 11.15 -14.62
N VAL A 156 -4.47 10.91 -13.45
CA VAL A 156 -5.71 11.60 -13.03
C VAL A 156 -5.45 13.10 -12.86
N GLN A 157 -6.35 13.91 -13.42
CA GLN A 157 -6.24 15.36 -13.36
C GLN A 157 -6.99 15.92 -12.14
N ILE A 158 -6.27 16.63 -11.28
CA ILE A 158 -6.82 17.41 -10.18
C ILE A 158 -7.63 18.59 -10.75
N ARG A 159 -8.87 18.73 -10.30
CA ARG A 159 -9.80 19.80 -10.71
C ARG A 159 -9.85 20.93 -9.69
N ASN A 160 -9.75 20.60 -8.40
CA ASN A 160 -9.63 21.57 -7.31
C ASN A 160 -9.10 20.87 -6.05
N TRP A 161 -8.72 21.63 -5.03
CA TRP A 161 -8.60 21.13 -3.65
C TRP A 161 -9.00 22.23 -2.66
N PHE A 162 -9.43 21.85 -1.46
CA PHE A 162 -9.78 22.80 -0.40
C PHE A 162 -9.59 22.19 1.00
N ASP A 163 -9.45 23.04 2.01
CA ASP A 163 -9.56 22.64 3.41
C ASP A 163 -11.02 22.74 3.85
N TYR A 164 -11.56 21.66 4.41
CA TYR A 164 -12.84 21.66 5.09
C TYR A 164 -12.71 21.08 6.50
N ARG A 165 -12.79 21.96 7.50
CA ARG A 165 -12.75 21.60 8.94
C ARG A 165 -11.47 20.83 9.33
N ASN A 166 -10.32 21.24 8.81
CA ASN A 166 -9.00 20.62 8.96
C ASN A 166 -8.80 19.32 8.15
N HIS A 167 -9.76 18.93 7.30
CA HIS A 167 -9.57 17.85 6.32
C HIS A 167 -9.21 18.45 4.96
N ILE A 168 -8.10 18.02 4.37
CA ILE A 168 -7.78 18.35 2.97
C ILE A 168 -8.69 17.49 2.07
N CYS A 169 -9.43 18.15 1.19
CA CYS A 169 -10.33 17.52 0.22
C CYS A 169 -9.80 17.79 -1.19
N ILE A 170 -9.37 16.73 -1.88
CA ILE A 170 -8.92 16.78 -3.28
C ILE A 170 -10.09 16.42 -4.19
N VAL A 171 -10.32 17.21 -5.24
CA VAL A 171 -11.37 17.00 -6.23
C VAL A 171 -10.72 16.60 -7.55
N PHE A 172 -11.01 15.39 -8.01
CA PHE A 172 -10.51 14.83 -9.27
C PHE A 172 -11.59 14.89 -10.37
N GLU A 173 -11.20 14.54 -11.59
CA GLU A 173 -12.18 14.15 -12.61
C GLU A 173 -12.87 12.81 -12.29
N LYS A 174 -14.11 12.65 -12.76
CA LYS A 174 -14.85 11.39 -12.61
C LYS A 174 -14.30 10.35 -13.60
N LEU A 175 -13.98 9.16 -13.09
CA LEU A 175 -13.51 8.01 -13.87
C LEU A 175 -14.45 6.80 -13.71
N GLY A 176 -14.20 5.75 -14.48
CA GLY A 176 -14.80 4.44 -14.33
C GLY A 176 -14.20 3.61 -13.18
N PRO A 177 -14.46 2.29 -13.12
CA PRO A 177 -13.90 1.42 -12.09
C PRO A 177 -12.40 1.18 -12.28
N SER A 178 -11.73 0.77 -11.21
CA SER A 178 -10.36 0.26 -11.30
C SER A 178 -10.29 -1.07 -12.06
N LEU A 179 -9.12 -1.41 -12.60
CA LEU A 179 -8.92 -2.68 -13.30
C LEU A 179 -9.18 -3.88 -12.38
N TYR A 180 -8.75 -3.79 -11.12
CA TYR A 180 -9.09 -4.76 -10.07
C TYR A 180 -10.60 -4.91 -9.90
N ASP A 181 -11.32 -3.80 -9.75
CA ASP A 181 -12.75 -3.84 -9.47
C ASP A 181 -13.56 -4.27 -10.71
N PHE A 182 -13.03 -4.05 -11.92
CA PHE A 182 -13.56 -4.63 -13.16
C PHE A 182 -13.35 -6.14 -13.21
N LEU A 183 -12.12 -6.64 -12.99
CA LEU A 183 -11.81 -8.08 -12.94
C LEU A 183 -12.70 -8.79 -11.90
N ARG A 184 -12.78 -8.25 -10.69
CA ARG A 184 -13.63 -8.75 -9.59
C ARG A 184 -15.10 -8.84 -9.98
N LYS A 185 -15.67 -7.78 -10.61
CA LYS A 185 -17.04 -7.77 -11.14
C LYS A 185 -17.25 -8.66 -12.38
N ASN A 186 -16.16 -9.14 -12.99
CA ASN A 186 -16.13 -10.08 -14.11
C ASN A 186 -15.81 -11.53 -13.68
N ASN A 187 -15.86 -11.83 -12.37
CA ASN A 187 -15.47 -13.12 -11.78
C ASN A 187 -14.02 -13.55 -12.13
N TYR A 188 -13.09 -12.58 -12.15
CA TYR A 188 -11.67 -12.79 -12.47
C TYR A 188 -11.42 -13.44 -13.84
N ARG A 189 -12.32 -13.19 -14.82
CA ARG A 189 -12.11 -13.56 -16.21
C ARG A 189 -11.15 -12.56 -16.88
N SER A 190 -10.06 -13.08 -17.43
CA SER A 190 -8.99 -12.27 -18.01
C SER A 190 -9.38 -11.52 -19.28
N PHE A 191 -8.59 -10.47 -19.57
CA PHE A 191 -8.78 -9.60 -20.72
C PHE A 191 -8.23 -10.23 -22.01
N PRO A 192 -8.77 -9.87 -23.19
CA PRO A 192 -8.14 -10.18 -24.47
C PRO A 192 -6.71 -9.61 -24.54
N ILE A 193 -5.78 -10.31 -25.20
CA ILE A 193 -4.38 -9.90 -25.28
C ILE A 193 -4.20 -8.49 -25.86
N ASP A 194 -5.05 -8.10 -26.81
CA ASP A 194 -5.01 -6.79 -27.44
C ASP A 194 -5.42 -5.66 -26.49
N LEU A 195 -6.37 -5.93 -25.57
CA LEU A 195 -6.72 -5.00 -24.50
C LEU A 195 -5.57 -4.88 -23.48
N VAL A 196 -4.88 -5.98 -23.17
CA VAL A 196 -3.68 -5.92 -22.32
C VAL A 196 -2.54 -5.15 -23.00
N ARG A 197 -2.38 -5.26 -24.33
CA ARG A 197 -1.46 -4.45 -25.12
C ARG A 197 -1.80 -2.96 -25.03
N GLU A 198 -3.05 -2.57 -25.26
CA GLU A 198 -3.47 -1.17 -25.23
C GLU A 198 -3.40 -0.55 -23.81
N ILE A 199 -3.81 -1.29 -22.77
CA ILE A 199 -3.67 -0.85 -21.36
C ILE A 199 -2.19 -0.79 -20.96
N GLY A 200 -1.39 -1.81 -21.28
CA GLY A 200 0.02 -1.89 -20.92
C GLY A 200 0.88 -0.81 -21.59
N GLY A 201 0.56 -0.45 -22.83
CA GLY A 201 1.20 0.67 -23.52
C GLY A 201 0.94 1.99 -22.79
N GLN A 202 -0.33 2.32 -22.50
CA GLN A 202 -0.68 3.52 -21.76
C GLN A 202 -0.07 3.57 -20.36
N LEU A 203 0.00 2.43 -19.67
CA LEU A 203 0.58 2.33 -18.33
C LEU A 203 2.10 2.60 -18.37
N LEU A 204 2.83 1.97 -19.28
CA LEU A 204 4.26 2.24 -19.49
C LEU A 204 4.51 3.67 -19.98
N GLU A 205 3.64 4.24 -20.80
CA GLU A 205 3.72 5.65 -21.20
C GLU A 205 3.45 6.62 -20.04
N CYS A 206 2.63 6.24 -19.06
CA CYS A 206 2.41 7.00 -17.83
C CYS A 206 3.64 6.93 -16.91
N VAL A 207 4.17 5.72 -16.70
CA VAL A 207 5.36 5.49 -15.87
C VAL A 207 6.59 6.18 -16.48
N ALA A 208 6.79 6.11 -17.79
CA ALA A 208 7.85 6.83 -18.48
C ALA A 208 7.75 8.36 -18.28
N PHE A 209 6.54 8.93 -18.31
CA PHE A 209 6.30 10.35 -18.06
C PHE A 209 6.57 10.76 -16.59
N MET A 210 6.23 9.91 -15.62
CA MET A 210 6.62 10.12 -14.22
C MET A 210 8.14 10.08 -14.04
N HIS A 211 8.80 9.09 -14.64
CA HIS A 211 10.25 8.91 -14.57
C HIS A 211 11.01 10.06 -15.25
N ASP A 212 10.49 10.60 -16.36
CA ASP A 212 11.00 11.84 -17.00
C ASP A 212 10.96 13.05 -16.04
N LEU A 213 9.95 13.10 -15.14
CA LEU A 213 9.80 14.13 -14.10
C LEU A 213 10.50 13.78 -12.78
N ARG A 214 11.31 12.70 -12.75
CA ARG A 214 12.01 12.16 -11.57
C ARG A 214 11.10 11.70 -10.43
N LEU A 215 9.85 11.37 -10.73
CA LEU A 215 8.86 10.83 -9.81
C LEU A 215 8.83 9.30 -9.91
N ILE A 216 8.81 8.62 -8.77
CA ILE A 216 8.64 7.16 -8.63
C ILE A 216 7.28 6.95 -7.95
N HIS A 217 6.39 6.14 -8.54
CA HIS A 217 5.03 5.96 -8.03
C HIS A 217 5.00 5.10 -6.75
N THR A 218 5.87 4.10 -6.69
CA THR A 218 6.07 3.12 -5.61
C THR A 218 4.92 2.17 -5.30
N ASP A 219 3.65 2.57 -5.51
CA ASP A 219 2.46 1.73 -5.26
C ASP A 219 1.54 1.56 -6.49
N LEU A 220 2.14 1.13 -7.61
CA LEU A 220 1.39 0.72 -8.80
C LEU A 220 0.73 -0.64 -8.58
N LYS A 221 -0.59 -0.70 -8.83
CA LYS A 221 -1.43 -1.90 -8.66
C LYS A 221 -2.73 -1.77 -9.48
N PRO A 222 -3.45 -2.86 -9.81
CA PRO A 222 -4.69 -2.80 -10.60
C PRO A 222 -5.84 -2.03 -9.92
N GLU A 223 -5.76 -1.80 -8.60
CA GLU A 223 -6.65 -0.90 -7.86
C GLU A 223 -6.39 0.58 -8.19
N ASN A 224 -5.13 0.94 -8.45
CA ASN A 224 -4.66 2.32 -8.68
C ASN A 224 -4.62 2.69 -10.19
N ILE A 225 -5.23 1.87 -11.04
CA ILE A 225 -5.39 2.12 -12.48
C ILE A 225 -6.88 2.06 -12.79
N LEU A 226 -7.48 3.17 -13.21
CA LEU A 226 -8.91 3.29 -13.50
C LEU A 226 -9.17 3.40 -15.00
N LEU A 227 -10.24 2.76 -15.47
CA LEU A 227 -10.78 2.98 -16.81
C LEU A 227 -11.37 4.39 -16.89
N VAL A 228 -11.20 5.07 -18.02
CA VAL A 228 -11.80 6.41 -18.24
C VAL A 228 -13.33 6.34 -18.34
N SER A 229 -13.88 5.27 -18.94
CA SER A 229 -15.32 5.00 -18.97
C SER A 229 -15.69 3.72 -18.19
N PRO A 230 -16.83 3.68 -17.48
CA PRO A 230 -17.39 2.46 -16.91
C PRO A 230 -18.04 1.52 -17.96
N ASP A 231 -18.14 1.93 -19.22
CA ASP A 231 -18.79 1.17 -20.28
C ASP A 231 -18.10 -0.17 -20.59
N TYR A 232 -18.91 -1.20 -20.81
CA TYR A 232 -18.45 -2.51 -21.26
C TYR A 232 -19.36 -3.11 -22.33
N VAL A 233 -18.79 -4.00 -23.15
CA VAL A 233 -19.51 -4.97 -23.98
C VAL A 233 -19.56 -6.34 -23.30
N ARG A 234 -20.52 -7.16 -23.73
CA ARG A 234 -20.62 -8.58 -23.37
C ARG A 234 -20.17 -9.40 -24.56
N VAL A 235 -19.17 -10.26 -24.38
CA VAL A 235 -18.63 -11.14 -25.42
C VAL A 235 -18.67 -12.59 -24.95
N PRO A 236 -18.83 -13.59 -25.85
CA PRO A 236 -18.70 -15.00 -25.48
C PRO A 236 -17.31 -15.30 -24.89
N ASP A 237 -17.23 -16.21 -23.92
CA ASP A 237 -15.98 -16.59 -23.26
C ASP A 237 -15.60 -18.06 -23.50
N TYR A 238 -15.04 -18.32 -24.69
CA TYR A 238 -14.63 -19.66 -25.12
C TYR A 238 -13.44 -20.24 -24.32
N LYS A 239 -12.66 -19.42 -23.60
CA LYS A 239 -11.60 -19.94 -22.70
C LYS A 239 -12.14 -20.42 -21.33
N GLY A 240 -13.42 -20.21 -21.03
CA GLY A 240 -14.04 -20.58 -19.75
C GLY A 240 -14.22 -22.08 -19.48
N LEU A 241 -13.95 -22.95 -20.46
CA LEU A 241 -14.23 -24.40 -20.41
C LEU A 241 -13.46 -25.20 -19.34
N SER A 242 -12.38 -24.67 -18.76
CA SER A 242 -11.55 -25.36 -17.75
C SER A 242 -12.01 -25.17 -16.30
N ARG A 243 -12.88 -24.19 -16.02
CA ARG A 243 -13.55 -24.04 -14.72
C ARG A 243 -14.96 -24.61 -14.83
N SER A 244 -15.36 -25.46 -13.88
CA SER A 244 -16.64 -26.17 -13.94
C SER A 244 -17.81 -25.18 -14.11
N PRO A 245 -18.64 -25.33 -15.16
CA PRO A 245 -19.61 -24.32 -15.52
C PRO A 245 -20.74 -24.28 -14.49
N LYS A 246 -20.70 -23.28 -13.61
CA LYS A 246 -21.92 -22.79 -12.96
C LYS A 246 -22.84 -22.23 -14.06
N GLU A 247 -24.09 -22.65 -14.03
CA GLU A 247 -25.06 -22.43 -15.11
C GLU A 247 -25.19 -20.94 -15.49
N GLY A 248 -25.32 -20.66 -16.78
CA GLY A 248 -25.71 -19.33 -17.30
C GLY A 248 -24.59 -18.30 -17.56
N SER A 249 -23.30 -18.65 -17.49
CA SER A 249 -22.19 -17.69 -17.72
C SER A 249 -21.21 -18.12 -18.83
N TYR A 250 -21.69 -18.21 -20.08
CA TYR A 250 -20.86 -18.32 -21.29
C TYR A 250 -20.32 -16.96 -21.80
N VAL A 251 -20.43 -15.90 -21.00
CA VAL A 251 -20.25 -14.51 -21.41
C VAL A 251 -19.36 -13.77 -20.41
N LYS A 252 -18.35 -13.07 -20.91
CA LYS A 252 -17.52 -12.14 -20.12
C LYS A 252 -17.76 -10.68 -20.53
N ARG A 253 -17.46 -9.78 -19.60
CA ARG A 253 -17.43 -8.34 -19.82
C ARG A 253 -16.05 -7.93 -20.31
N VAL A 254 -16.01 -6.99 -21.24
CA VAL A 254 -14.77 -6.33 -21.72
C VAL A 254 -15.06 -4.83 -21.82
N PRO A 255 -14.21 -3.92 -21.33
CA PRO A 255 -14.39 -2.48 -21.47
C PRO A 255 -14.64 -2.06 -22.93
N LYS A 256 -15.49 -1.05 -23.17
CA LYS A 256 -15.68 -0.47 -24.52
C LYS A 256 -14.48 0.35 -25.00
N SER A 257 -13.65 0.81 -24.06
CA SER A 257 -12.43 1.55 -24.32
C SER A 257 -11.33 1.02 -23.41
N SER A 258 -10.13 0.91 -23.96
CA SER A 258 -8.89 0.61 -23.25
C SER A 258 -8.30 1.82 -22.52
N ALA A 259 -8.91 3.01 -22.64
CA ALA A 259 -8.40 4.24 -22.05
C ALA A 259 -8.32 4.14 -20.52
N ILE A 260 -7.13 4.35 -19.96
CA ILE A 260 -6.87 4.30 -18.52
C ILE A 260 -6.23 5.59 -17.98
N LYS A 261 -6.38 5.80 -16.67
CA LYS A 261 -5.65 6.79 -15.87
C LYS A 261 -5.10 6.17 -14.60
N VAL A 262 -3.87 6.54 -14.24
CA VAL A 262 -3.25 6.20 -12.95
C VAL A 262 -3.72 7.18 -11.87
N ILE A 263 -3.96 6.68 -10.65
CA ILE A 263 -4.42 7.41 -9.45
C ILE A 263 -3.50 7.12 -8.24
N ASP A 264 -3.81 7.73 -7.08
CA ASP A 264 -3.17 7.44 -5.77
C ASP A 264 -1.68 7.79 -5.75
N PHE A 265 -1.42 9.10 -5.82
CA PHE A 265 -0.07 9.66 -5.83
C PHE A 265 0.44 9.96 -4.41
N GLY A 266 -0.33 9.66 -3.35
CA GLY A 266 0.04 9.85 -1.95
C GLY A 266 1.26 9.04 -1.48
N SER A 267 1.68 8.02 -2.23
CA SER A 267 2.95 7.29 -2.04
C SER A 267 4.03 7.63 -3.07
N THR A 268 3.77 8.56 -3.99
CA THR A 268 4.76 8.99 -4.99
C THR A 268 5.86 9.82 -4.33
N THR A 269 7.11 9.55 -4.70
CA THR A 269 8.29 10.28 -4.19
C THR A 269 9.19 10.71 -5.34
N TYR A 270 10.01 11.73 -5.10
CA TYR A 270 11.17 11.98 -5.96
C TYR A 270 12.28 10.96 -5.65
N GLU A 271 13.10 10.64 -6.65
CA GLU A 271 14.34 9.90 -6.43
C GLU A 271 15.24 10.60 -5.40
N ARG A 272 15.79 9.81 -4.46
CA ARG A 272 16.76 10.25 -3.45
C ARG A 272 17.78 9.14 -3.24
N GLN A 273 18.95 9.51 -2.74
CA GLN A 273 19.92 8.56 -2.20
C GLN A 273 19.32 7.86 -0.95
N ASP A 274 19.75 6.62 -0.71
CA ASP A 274 19.44 5.79 0.48
C ASP A 274 17.94 5.48 0.74
N GLN A 275 17.14 5.34 -0.32
CA GLN A 275 15.75 4.85 -0.23
C GLN A 275 15.69 3.33 0.07
N ASN A 276 15.87 2.97 1.35
CA ASN A 276 15.90 1.58 1.83
C ASN A 276 14.66 1.16 2.64
N TYR A 277 13.59 1.98 2.67
CA TYR A 277 12.35 1.64 3.38
C TYR A 277 11.39 0.80 2.51
N ILE A 278 10.48 0.06 3.14
CA ILE A 278 9.53 -0.80 2.43
C ILE A 278 8.44 0.05 1.76
N VAL A 279 8.30 -0.11 0.44
CA VAL A 279 7.21 0.44 -0.39
C VAL A 279 6.43 -0.65 -1.11
N SER A 280 5.44 -0.25 -1.92
CA SER A 280 4.54 -1.10 -2.71
C SER A 280 3.61 -2.01 -1.91
N THR A 281 2.37 -2.14 -2.38
CA THR A 281 1.44 -3.20 -1.99
C THR A 281 2.05 -4.57 -2.30
N ARG A 282 1.99 -5.50 -1.34
CA ARG A 282 2.91 -6.66 -1.26
C ARG A 282 3.03 -7.47 -2.56
N HIS A 283 1.92 -7.74 -3.26
CA HIS A 283 1.90 -8.61 -4.46
C HIS A 283 2.64 -8.04 -5.67
N TYR A 284 2.87 -6.72 -5.70
CA TYR A 284 3.52 -6.01 -6.81
C TYR A 284 4.92 -5.51 -6.44
N ARG A 285 5.36 -5.77 -5.20
CA ARG A 285 6.65 -5.31 -4.66
C ARG A 285 7.84 -5.98 -5.34
N ALA A 286 8.80 -5.17 -5.78
CA ALA A 286 10.03 -5.61 -6.43
C ALA A 286 11.02 -6.30 -5.46
N PRO A 287 11.85 -7.26 -5.93
CA PRO A 287 12.74 -8.05 -5.10
C PRO A 287 13.77 -7.21 -4.32
N GLU A 288 14.29 -6.14 -4.92
CA GLU A 288 15.24 -5.23 -4.27
C GLU A 288 14.66 -4.53 -3.02
N VAL A 289 13.34 -4.27 -3.02
CA VAL A 289 12.61 -3.69 -1.88
C VAL A 289 12.41 -4.72 -0.75
N ILE A 290 12.31 -6.01 -1.09
CA ILE A 290 12.17 -7.10 -0.11
C ILE A 290 13.52 -7.47 0.51
N LEU A 291 14.59 -7.40 -0.29
CA LEU A 291 15.96 -7.73 0.07
C LEU A 291 16.73 -6.54 0.69
N GLY A 292 16.12 -5.34 0.76
CA GLY A 292 16.69 -4.14 1.37
C GLY A 292 17.87 -3.53 0.59
N LEU A 293 17.95 -3.77 -0.72
CA LEU A 293 19.10 -3.40 -1.57
C LEU A 293 19.09 -1.93 -2.04
N GLY A 294 18.12 -1.14 -1.56
CA GLY A 294 17.72 0.15 -2.13
C GLY A 294 16.83 0.00 -3.36
N TRP A 295 16.07 1.06 -3.69
CA TRP A 295 15.22 1.10 -4.88
C TRP A 295 15.15 2.51 -5.49
N SER A 296 14.75 2.57 -6.76
CA SER A 296 14.43 3.78 -7.53
C SER A 296 13.42 3.38 -8.63
N TYR A 297 13.32 4.11 -9.74
CA TYR A 297 12.43 3.88 -10.89
C TYR A 297 12.17 2.41 -11.30
N PRO A 298 13.13 1.46 -11.27
CA PRO A 298 12.88 0.08 -11.66
C PRO A 298 11.81 -0.66 -10.82
N CYS A 299 11.48 -0.22 -9.60
CA CYS A 299 10.45 -0.90 -8.78
C CYS A 299 9.03 -0.72 -9.35
N ASP A 300 8.76 0.42 -10.00
CA ASP A 300 7.52 0.66 -10.74
C ASP A 300 7.41 -0.29 -11.94
N ILE A 301 8.53 -0.55 -12.64
CA ILE A 301 8.59 -1.45 -13.80
C ILE A 301 8.22 -2.89 -13.41
N TRP A 302 8.75 -3.37 -12.28
CA TRP A 302 8.39 -4.70 -11.76
C TRP A 302 6.91 -4.78 -11.42
N SER A 303 6.36 -3.74 -10.78
CA SER A 303 4.93 -3.63 -10.49
C SER A 303 4.08 -3.74 -11.77
N VAL A 304 4.47 -3.04 -12.84
CA VAL A 304 3.84 -3.16 -14.18
C VAL A 304 3.94 -4.59 -14.72
N GLY A 305 5.08 -5.26 -14.58
CA GLY A 305 5.25 -6.67 -14.97
C GLY A 305 4.25 -7.60 -14.29
N CYS A 306 4.05 -7.46 -12.96
CA CYS A 306 3.04 -8.22 -12.22
C CYS A 306 1.62 -7.91 -12.69
N ILE A 307 1.29 -6.63 -12.89
CA ILE A 307 -0.04 -6.17 -13.36
C ILE A 307 -0.37 -6.77 -14.73
N LEU A 308 0.56 -6.75 -15.69
CA LEU A 308 0.31 -7.29 -17.02
C LEU A 308 0.03 -8.81 -17.02
N VAL A 309 0.64 -9.57 -16.11
CA VAL A 309 0.29 -10.98 -15.91
C VAL A 309 -1.12 -11.11 -15.35
N GLU A 310 -1.47 -10.35 -14.31
CA GLU A 310 -2.82 -10.40 -13.69
C GLU A 310 -3.94 -10.05 -14.69
N LEU A 311 -3.71 -9.10 -15.62
CA LEU A 311 -4.69 -8.81 -16.68
C LEU A 311 -4.85 -9.98 -17.68
N CYS A 312 -3.81 -10.80 -17.89
CA CYS A 312 -3.81 -11.97 -18.78
C CYS A 312 -4.37 -13.26 -18.12
N THR A 313 -4.16 -13.44 -16.81
CA THR A 313 -4.61 -14.61 -16.04
C THR A 313 -5.96 -14.38 -15.34
N GLY A 314 -6.24 -13.14 -14.94
CA GLY A 314 -7.29 -12.76 -14.00
C GLY A 314 -6.88 -12.89 -12.52
N GLU A 315 -5.67 -13.38 -12.24
CA GLU A 315 -5.20 -13.75 -10.89
C GLU A 315 -3.79 -13.19 -10.64
N ALA A 316 -3.60 -12.52 -9.49
CA ALA A 316 -2.37 -11.84 -9.13
C ALA A 316 -1.17 -12.81 -9.12
N LEU A 317 -0.08 -12.43 -9.82
CA LEU A 317 1.08 -13.30 -10.06
C LEU A 317 1.72 -13.81 -8.76
N PHE A 318 1.79 -12.97 -7.73
CA PHE A 318 2.37 -13.29 -6.42
C PHE A 318 1.36 -13.04 -5.30
N GLN A 319 0.32 -13.88 -5.23
CA GLN A 319 -0.66 -13.84 -4.13
C GLN A 319 -0.03 -14.39 -2.83
N THR A 320 0.54 -13.50 -2.03
CA THR A 320 1.41 -13.85 -0.89
C THR A 320 1.13 -13.03 0.38
N HIS A 321 1.35 -13.64 1.54
CA HIS A 321 1.11 -13.04 2.85
C HIS A 321 2.40 -12.58 3.55
N GLU A 322 3.57 -13.11 3.17
CA GLU A 322 4.86 -12.80 3.79
C GLU A 322 6.00 -12.59 2.77
N ASN A 323 7.15 -12.10 3.21
CA ASN A 323 8.27 -11.78 2.32
C ASN A 323 9.04 -13.02 1.84
N LEU A 324 9.19 -14.07 2.67
CA LEU A 324 9.96 -15.27 2.30
C LEU A 324 9.20 -16.11 1.28
N GLU A 325 7.90 -16.33 1.51
CA GLU A 325 6.97 -16.90 0.54
C GLU A 325 7.01 -16.11 -0.78
N HIS A 326 6.97 -14.78 -0.75
CA HIS A 326 7.02 -13.96 -1.96
C HIS A 326 8.31 -14.22 -2.77
N LEU A 327 9.49 -14.21 -2.13
CA LEU A 327 10.76 -14.52 -2.79
C LEU A 327 10.76 -15.95 -3.38
N ALA A 328 10.18 -16.92 -2.68
CA ALA A 328 10.06 -18.29 -3.18
C ALA A 328 9.07 -18.42 -4.34
N MET A 329 7.97 -17.64 -4.34
CA MET A 329 7.06 -17.52 -5.49
C MET A 329 7.78 -16.93 -6.71
N MET A 330 8.62 -15.90 -6.52
CA MET A 330 9.46 -15.37 -7.59
C MET A 330 10.38 -16.47 -8.16
N GLU A 331 11.16 -17.15 -7.31
CA GLU A 331 12.10 -18.19 -7.76
C GLU A 331 11.41 -19.33 -8.51
N ARG A 332 10.20 -19.70 -8.07
CA ARG A 332 9.36 -20.73 -8.71
C ARG A 332 8.90 -20.36 -10.11
N VAL A 333 8.61 -19.08 -10.35
CA VAL A 333 8.05 -18.54 -11.59
C VAL A 333 9.15 -18.17 -12.60
N LEU A 334 10.21 -17.53 -12.13
CA LEU A 334 11.22 -16.84 -12.94
C LEU A 334 12.57 -17.59 -13.02
N GLY A 335 12.89 -18.44 -12.04
CA GLY A 335 14.22 -19.03 -11.86
C GLY A 335 14.95 -18.43 -10.64
N PRO A 336 16.13 -18.96 -10.26
CA PRO A 336 16.79 -18.61 -9.00
C PRO A 336 17.19 -17.12 -8.92
N LEU A 337 17.15 -16.56 -7.70
CA LEU A 337 17.58 -15.20 -7.40
C LEU A 337 19.10 -15.02 -7.67
N PRO A 338 19.53 -13.88 -8.25
CA PRO A 338 20.94 -13.66 -8.55
C PRO A 338 21.83 -13.66 -7.30
N GLN A 339 22.90 -14.44 -7.35
CA GLN A 339 23.76 -14.71 -6.18
C GLN A 339 24.41 -13.44 -5.59
N HIS A 340 24.63 -12.40 -6.40
CA HIS A 340 25.17 -11.11 -5.94
C HIS A 340 24.14 -10.25 -5.20
N MET A 341 22.84 -10.36 -5.53
CA MET A 341 21.76 -9.76 -4.75
C MET A 341 21.66 -10.45 -3.38
N LEU A 342 21.68 -11.79 -3.36
CA LEU A 342 21.63 -12.58 -2.10
C LEU A 342 22.84 -12.35 -1.17
N LYS A 343 23.97 -11.88 -1.72
CA LYS A 343 25.19 -11.50 -0.97
C LYS A 343 25.16 -10.05 -0.45
N ARG A 344 24.22 -9.23 -0.89
CA ARG A 344 24.13 -7.79 -0.58
C ARG A 344 22.91 -7.43 0.29
N VAL A 345 22.13 -8.43 0.72
CA VAL A 345 20.90 -8.25 1.49
C VAL A 345 21.13 -7.42 2.75
N ASP A 346 20.14 -6.63 3.14
CA ASP A 346 20.20 -5.86 4.37
C ASP A 346 20.01 -6.74 5.61
N ARG A 347 20.30 -6.17 6.79
CA ARG A 347 20.19 -6.84 8.08
C ARG A 347 18.77 -7.32 8.42
N HIS A 348 17.73 -6.72 7.84
CA HIS A 348 16.36 -7.20 8.01
C HIS A 348 16.02 -8.37 7.07
N ALA A 349 16.70 -8.48 5.93
CA ALA A 349 16.55 -9.53 4.92
C ALA A 349 17.51 -10.72 5.08
N GLU A 350 18.62 -10.59 5.83
CA GLU A 350 19.57 -11.69 6.16
C GLU A 350 18.85 -12.99 6.57
N LYS A 351 17.79 -12.89 7.38
CA LYS A 351 16.99 -14.02 7.88
C LYS A 351 16.29 -14.85 6.80
N TYR A 352 16.19 -14.34 5.57
CA TYR A 352 15.64 -15.06 4.42
C TYR A 352 16.69 -15.91 3.70
N ILE A 353 17.98 -15.80 4.07
CA ILE A 353 19.11 -16.40 3.36
C ILE A 353 19.79 -17.44 4.25
N ARG A 354 19.86 -18.70 3.80
CA ARG A 354 20.55 -19.79 4.49
C ARG A 354 21.57 -20.43 3.55
N ARG A 355 22.84 -20.51 4.00
CA ARG A 355 23.98 -21.05 3.22
C ARG A 355 24.13 -20.43 1.82
N GLY A 356 23.81 -19.14 1.68
CA GLY A 356 23.93 -18.37 0.43
C GLY A 356 22.77 -18.53 -0.56
N ARG A 357 21.71 -19.27 -0.21
CA ARG A 357 20.48 -19.42 -1.00
C ARG A 357 19.28 -18.93 -0.19
N LEU A 358 18.11 -18.81 -0.83
CA LEU A 358 16.85 -18.57 -0.12
C LEU A 358 16.58 -19.70 0.88
N ASP A 359 16.09 -19.36 2.07
CA ASP A 359 15.80 -20.30 3.16
C ASP A 359 14.45 -21.03 2.95
N TRP A 360 14.37 -21.80 1.87
CA TRP A 360 13.12 -22.39 1.40
C TRP A 360 13.33 -23.82 0.85
N PRO A 361 12.47 -24.79 1.24
CA PRO A 361 11.23 -24.66 2.01
C PRO A 361 11.41 -24.64 3.55
N GLU A 362 12.63 -24.78 4.08
CA GLU A 362 12.86 -24.98 5.53
C GLU A 362 12.48 -23.77 6.40
N GLY A 363 12.47 -22.55 5.86
CA GLY A 363 12.00 -21.35 6.56
C GLY A 363 10.51 -21.03 6.38
N ALA A 364 9.76 -21.82 5.62
CA ALA A 364 8.36 -21.53 5.29
C ALA A 364 7.45 -21.53 6.53
N THR A 365 6.59 -20.50 6.67
CA THR A 365 5.69 -20.37 7.83
C THR A 365 4.59 -21.45 7.91
N SER A 366 4.25 -22.13 6.82
CA SER A 366 3.21 -23.17 6.79
C SER A 366 3.34 -24.15 5.62
N ARG A 367 2.72 -25.34 5.75
CA ARG A 367 2.58 -26.30 4.65
C ARG A 367 1.70 -25.74 3.53
N GLU A 368 0.81 -24.81 3.85
CA GLU A 368 -0.12 -24.13 2.95
C GLU A 368 0.63 -23.16 2.05
N SER A 369 1.59 -22.43 2.62
CA SER A 369 2.56 -21.60 1.89
C SER A 369 3.41 -22.44 0.93
N ILE A 370 3.95 -23.58 1.38
CA ILE A 370 4.68 -24.53 0.51
C ILE A 370 3.80 -24.98 -0.66
N LYS A 371 2.54 -25.38 -0.41
CA LYS A 371 1.58 -25.76 -1.47
C LYS A 371 1.26 -24.60 -2.43
N ALA A 372 1.17 -23.36 -1.94
CA ALA A 372 0.89 -22.19 -2.76
C ALA A 372 2.05 -21.94 -3.76
N VAL A 373 3.29 -21.87 -3.27
CA VAL A 373 4.47 -21.75 -4.12
C VAL A 373 4.57 -22.92 -5.09
N THR A 374 4.50 -24.19 -4.64
CA THR A 374 4.68 -25.35 -5.53
C THR A 374 3.73 -25.34 -6.74
N LYS A 375 2.50 -24.86 -6.58
CA LYS A 375 1.46 -24.80 -7.63
C LYS A 375 1.71 -23.76 -8.73
N LEU A 376 2.51 -22.72 -8.50
CA LEU A 376 2.68 -21.64 -9.49
C LEU A 376 3.34 -22.17 -10.79
N PRO A 377 2.83 -21.83 -11.99
CA PRO A 377 3.48 -22.16 -13.25
C PRO A 377 4.76 -21.32 -13.43
N ARG A 378 5.74 -21.83 -14.20
CA ARG A 378 6.82 -20.97 -14.70
C ARG A 378 6.29 -20.05 -15.80
N LEU A 379 6.78 -18.81 -15.84
CA LEU A 379 6.34 -17.75 -16.78
C LEU A 379 6.36 -18.20 -18.26
N GLN A 380 7.28 -19.10 -18.63
CA GLN A 380 7.43 -19.66 -19.98
C GLN A 380 6.24 -20.51 -20.48
N HIS A 381 5.30 -20.90 -19.61
CA HIS A 381 4.14 -21.73 -19.99
C HIS A 381 2.87 -20.90 -20.31
N VAL A 382 2.96 -19.57 -20.33
CA VAL A 382 1.82 -18.69 -20.63
C VAL A 382 1.62 -18.60 -22.15
N ASP A 383 0.85 -19.55 -22.71
CA ASP A 383 0.25 -19.58 -24.06
C ASP A 383 1.19 -19.18 -25.24
N HIS A 384 1.59 -20.15 -26.07
CA HIS A 384 2.55 -19.92 -27.17
C HIS A 384 2.10 -18.89 -28.22
N SER A 385 0.83 -18.49 -28.25
CA SER A 385 0.38 -17.35 -29.06
C SER A 385 0.88 -15.98 -28.57
N ALA A 386 1.44 -15.91 -27.36
CA ALA A 386 1.82 -14.68 -26.66
C ALA A 386 3.34 -14.42 -26.60
N GLY A 387 4.14 -14.98 -27.52
CA GLY A 387 5.62 -14.90 -27.48
C GLY A 387 6.21 -13.49 -27.25
N ASP A 388 5.64 -12.46 -27.89
CA ASP A 388 6.09 -11.07 -27.71
C ASP A 388 5.75 -10.52 -26.31
N LEU A 389 4.64 -10.95 -25.70
CA LEU A 389 4.32 -10.63 -24.30
C LEU A 389 5.30 -11.33 -23.35
N ILE A 390 5.62 -12.61 -23.58
CA ILE A 390 6.57 -13.34 -22.74
C ILE A 390 7.94 -12.63 -22.75
N HIS A 391 8.40 -12.17 -23.92
CA HIS A 391 9.64 -11.40 -24.05
C HIS A 391 9.59 -10.06 -23.29
N LEU A 392 8.47 -9.32 -23.38
CA LEU A 392 8.24 -8.11 -22.58
C LEU A 392 8.30 -8.41 -21.07
N LEU A 393 7.54 -9.42 -20.60
CA LEU A 393 7.46 -9.79 -19.19
C LEU A 393 8.81 -10.23 -18.63
N GLN A 394 9.61 -10.97 -19.41
CA GLN A 394 10.98 -11.34 -19.03
C GLN A 394 11.92 -10.14 -18.86
N GLY A 395 11.67 -9.02 -19.56
CA GLY A 395 12.41 -7.77 -19.39
C GLY A 395 11.91 -6.89 -18.24
N LEU A 396 10.60 -6.87 -18.00
CA LEU A 396 9.98 -6.14 -16.87
C LEU A 396 10.24 -6.82 -15.53
N LEU A 397 10.28 -8.16 -15.49
CA LEU A 397 10.45 -8.99 -14.29
C LEU A 397 11.88 -9.51 -14.12
N ARG A 398 12.90 -8.77 -14.60
CA ARG A 398 14.29 -9.08 -14.26
C ARG A 398 14.56 -8.76 -12.79
N TYR A 399 15.27 -9.67 -12.11
CA TYR A 399 15.60 -9.54 -10.70
C TYR A 399 16.47 -8.31 -10.40
N ASP A 400 17.62 -8.16 -11.07
CA ASP A 400 18.48 -7.01 -10.84
C ASP A 400 17.84 -5.75 -11.45
N PRO A 401 17.63 -4.67 -10.67
CA PRO A 401 17.01 -3.44 -11.16
C PRO A 401 17.86 -2.68 -12.20
N SER A 402 19.16 -2.96 -12.32
CA SER A 402 20.03 -2.37 -13.36
C SER A 402 19.98 -3.12 -14.70
N ASP A 403 19.57 -4.39 -14.69
CA ASP A 403 19.30 -5.20 -15.88
C ASP A 403 17.86 -5.00 -16.43
N ARG A 404 16.95 -4.51 -15.59
CA ARG A 404 15.51 -4.41 -15.85
C ARG A 404 15.20 -3.30 -16.84
N LEU A 405 14.30 -3.55 -17.79
CA LEU A 405 13.94 -2.57 -18.84
C LEU A 405 13.42 -1.27 -18.25
N THR A 406 13.83 -0.12 -18.79
CA THR A 406 13.07 1.12 -18.55
C THR A 406 11.72 1.07 -19.28
N ALA A 407 10.75 1.86 -18.81
CA ALA A 407 9.45 1.95 -19.48
C ALA A 407 9.57 2.42 -20.95
N ARG A 408 10.57 3.25 -21.26
CA ARG A 408 10.86 3.73 -22.63
C ARG A 408 11.44 2.65 -23.54
N GLU A 409 12.13 1.64 -23.01
CA GLU A 409 12.63 0.49 -23.78
C GLU A 409 11.55 -0.58 -23.94
N ALA A 410 10.78 -0.85 -22.88
CA ALA A 410 9.64 -1.75 -22.92
C ALA A 410 8.63 -1.36 -24.03
N LEU A 411 8.34 -0.06 -24.19
CA LEU A 411 7.48 0.50 -25.24
C LEU A 411 8.00 0.30 -26.68
N ARG A 412 9.29 0.00 -26.87
CA ARG A 412 9.89 -0.26 -28.20
C ARG A 412 9.78 -1.73 -28.63
N LEU A 413 9.43 -2.63 -27.71
CA LEU A 413 9.40 -4.07 -27.98
C LEU A 413 8.30 -4.48 -28.98
N PRO A 414 8.47 -5.60 -29.71
CA PRO A 414 7.53 -6.08 -30.72
C PRO A 414 6.06 -6.13 -30.28
N PHE A 415 5.82 -6.41 -29.00
CA PHE A 415 4.49 -6.47 -28.40
C PHE A 415 3.66 -5.20 -28.60
N PHE A 416 4.28 -4.01 -28.58
CA PHE A 416 3.60 -2.73 -28.78
C PHE A 416 3.75 -2.16 -30.20
N THR A 417 4.74 -2.63 -30.97
CA THR A 417 5.11 -2.03 -32.27
C THR A 417 4.62 -2.79 -33.49
N ARG A 418 4.48 -4.13 -33.44
CA ARG A 418 4.17 -4.95 -34.64
C ARG A 418 2.84 -4.61 -35.33
N ASP A 419 1.80 -4.30 -34.57
CA ASP A 419 0.45 -4.05 -35.13
C ASP A 419 0.24 -2.63 -35.67
N GLN A 420 1.21 -1.72 -35.53
CA GLN A 420 1.17 -0.41 -36.20
C GLN A 420 1.40 -0.50 -37.72
N LEU A 421 1.85 -1.66 -38.22
CA LEU A 421 2.12 -1.92 -39.65
C LEU A 421 0.99 -2.71 -40.35
N ARG A 422 -0.19 -2.80 -39.73
CA ARG A 422 -1.34 -3.61 -40.20
C ARG A 422 -2.71 -2.90 -40.08
N ARG A 423 -2.72 -1.57 -39.98
CA ARG A 423 -3.93 -0.72 -40.01
C ARG A 423 -3.87 0.23 -41.20
#